data_AF-A0A6V7VH85-F1
#
_entry.id   AF-A0A6V7VH85-F1
#
_cell.length_a   1.000
_cell.length_b   1.000
_cell.length_c   1.000
_cell.angle_alpha   90.00
_cell.angle_beta   90.00
_cell.angle_gamma   90.00
#
_symmetry.space_group_name_H-M   'P 1'
#
loop_
_entity.id
_entity.type
_entity.pdbx_description
1 polymer ?
#
loop_
_entity_poly.entity_id
_entity_poly.type
_entity_poly.pdbx_seq_one_letter_code
_entity_poly.pdbx_strand_id
1 'polypeptide(L)'
;MLEAFKLLLTQMPMKPHRIFSDKGLEFRNKLLKEYFAKEEIQKIEPVHSTVKASLAERAIRNVKQRLYRYFSQSIILNWIDVLPKILEGINKSKCRVHGMRPIDVNFENAQEVWKKIYGEFDFTEGKSKFKEGEHVRMSVGKEHLKRVYSKLG
;
A
#
# COMPACT_ATOMS: atom_id res chain seq x y z
N MET A 1 -3.13 -17.75 -7.02
CA MET A 1 -3.49 -16.41 -6.50
C MET A 1 -4.63 -16.46 -5.49
N LEU A 2 -5.79 -17.03 -5.83
CA LEU A 2 -6.92 -17.16 -4.89
C LEU A 2 -6.53 -17.81 -3.56
N GLU A 3 -5.86 -18.97 -3.59
CA GLU A 3 -5.44 -19.66 -2.36
C GLU A 3 -4.48 -18.84 -1.49
N ALA A 4 -3.61 -18.04 -2.12
CA ALA A 4 -2.74 -17.13 -1.39
C ALA A 4 -3.54 -16.03 -0.67
N PHE A 5 -4.58 -15.49 -1.31
CA PHE A 5 -5.47 -14.51 -0.67
C PHE A 5 -6.32 -15.12 0.45
N LYS A 6 -6.83 -16.35 0.29
CA LYS A 6 -7.54 -17.06 1.35
C LYS A 6 -6.65 -17.24 2.59
N LEU A 7 -5.41 -17.70 2.38
CA LEU A 7 -4.44 -17.85 3.46
C LEU A 7 -4.12 -16.50 4.11
N LEU A 8 -3.84 -15.47 3.31
CA LEU A 8 -3.52 -14.13 3.79
C LEU A 8 -4.64 -13.56 4.67
N LEU A 9 -5.89 -13.58 4.19
CA LEU A 9 -7.02 -13.01 4.92
C LEU A 9 -7.34 -13.78 6.22
N THR A 10 -7.00 -15.06 6.29
CA THR A 10 -7.17 -15.87 7.52
C THR A 10 -6.10 -15.53 8.57
N GLN A 11 -4.91 -15.11 8.15
CA GLN A 11 -3.83 -14.71 9.05
C GLN A 11 -4.02 -13.29 9.64
N MET A 12 -4.86 -12.47 9.01
CA MET A 12 -5.10 -11.11 9.47
C MET A 12 -6.12 -11.14 10.61
N PRO A 13 -5.84 -10.47 11.75
CA PRO A 13 -6.84 -10.32 12.82
C PRO A 13 -8.07 -9.54 12.32
N MET A 14 -7.87 -8.73 11.28
CA MET A 14 -8.85 -7.81 10.71
C MET A 14 -8.79 -7.84 9.19
N LYS A 15 -9.92 -8.16 8.56
CA LYS A 15 -10.03 -8.15 7.10
C LYS A 15 -10.09 -6.71 6.58
N PRO A 16 -9.40 -6.39 5.47
CA PRO A 16 -9.45 -5.07 4.89
C PRO A 16 -10.79 -4.85 4.18
N HIS A 17 -11.40 -3.67 4.37
CA HIS A 17 -12.60 -3.29 3.62
C HIS A 17 -12.29 -3.00 2.13
N ARG A 18 -11.06 -2.56 1.84
CA ARG A 18 -10.60 -2.19 0.50
C ARG A 18 -9.21 -2.74 0.21
N ILE A 19 -9.04 -3.30 -0.98
CA ILE A 19 -7.74 -3.75 -1.50
C ILE A 19 -7.41 -2.94 -2.76
N PHE A 20 -6.20 -2.38 -2.80
CA PHE A 20 -5.67 -1.73 -3.99
C PHE A 20 -4.72 -2.68 -4.71
N SER A 21 -4.94 -2.90 -6.00
CA SER A 21 -4.01 -3.62 -6.87
C SER A 21 -3.76 -2.85 -8.15
N ASP A 22 -2.74 -3.24 -8.90
CA ASP A 22 -2.60 -2.81 -10.28
C ASP A 22 -3.66 -3.48 -11.19
N LYS A 23 -3.53 -3.23 -12.49
CA LYS A 23 -4.41 -3.77 -13.54
C LYS A 23 -3.98 -5.17 -14.03
N GLY A 24 -3.12 -5.86 -13.30
CA GLY A 24 -2.66 -7.22 -13.61
C GLY A 24 -3.85 -8.17 -13.79
N LEU A 25 -3.74 -9.05 -14.79
CA LEU A 25 -4.80 -10.00 -15.14
C LEU A 25 -5.01 -11.05 -14.04
N GLU A 26 -3.96 -11.37 -13.30
CA GLU A 26 -3.98 -12.26 -12.16
C GLU A 26 -4.94 -11.79 -11.06
N PHE A 27 -5.10 -10.46 -10.89
CA PHE A 27 -6.04 -9.85 -9.95
C PHE A 27 -7.45 -9.67 -10.53
N ARG A 28 -7.66 -9.97 -11.82
CA ARG A 28 -8.95 -9.84 -12.53
C ARG A 28 -9.68 -11.17 -12.74
N ASN A 29 -9.10 -12.27 -12.26
CA ASN A 29 -9.71 -13.58 -12.35
C ASN A 29 -11.11 -13.59 -11.71
N LYS A 30 -12.09 -14.16 -12.43
CA LYS A 30 -13.49 -14.32 -11.98
C LYS A 30 -13.58 -14.90 -10.57
N LEU A 31 -12.82 -15.96 -10.28
CA LEU A 31 -12.83 -16.63 -8.98
C LEU A 31 -12.36 -15.71 -7.85
N LEU A 32 -11.36 -14.86 -8.11
CA LEU A 32 -10.86 -13.92 -7.12
C LEU A 32 -11.86 -12.77 -6.89
N LYS A 33 -12.52 -12.31 -7.95
CA LYS A 33 -13.57 -11.29 -7.86
C LYS A 33 -14.78 -11.78 -7.05
N GLU A 34 -15.24 -13.00 -7.31
CA GLU A 34 -16.33 -13.64 -6.55
C GLU A 34 -15.94 -13.83 -5.08
N TYR A 35 -14.70 -14.25 -4.82
CA TYR A 35 -14.20 -14.38 -3.46
C TYR A 35 -14.19 -13.03 -2.71
N PHE A 36 -13.65 -11.97 -3.30
CA PHE A 36 -13.68 -10.64 -2.68
C PHE A 36 -15.09 -10.11 -2.47
N ALA A 37 -16.03 -10.37 -3.39
CA ALA A 37 -17.43 -10.00 -3.21
C ALA A 37 -18.07 -10.74 -2.01
N LYS A 38 -17.77 -12.05 -1.87
CA LYS A 38 -18.26 -12.86 -0.74
C LYS A 38 -17.70 -12.39 0.60
N GLU A 39 -16.44 -11.96 0.63
CA GLU A 39 -15.77 -11.45 1.82
C GLU A 39 -16.07 -9.96 2.10
N GLU A 40 -16.96 -9.34 1.31
CA GLU A 40 -17.33 -7.91 1.39
C GLU A 40 -16.12 -6.96 1.24
N ILE A 41 -15.14 -7.36 0.43
CA ILE A 41 -13.92 -6.61 0.15
C ILE A 41 -14.03 -5.90 -1.20
N GLN A 42 -13.91 -4.58 -1.18
CA GLN A 42 -13.89 -3.79 -2.41
C GLN A 42 -12.48 -3.75 -3.01
N LYS A 43 -12.30 -4.43 -4.15
CA LYS A 43 -11.09 -4.27 -4.97
C LYS A 43 -11.15 -2.95 -5.73
N ILE A 44 -10.09 -2.15 -5.64
CA ILE A 44 -9.96 -0.88 -6.35
C ILE A 44 -8.69 -0.88 -7.21
N GLU A 45 -8.85 -0.53 -8.48
CA GLU A 45 -7.75 -0.29 -9.41
C GLU A 45 -7.50 1.23 -9.48
N PRO A 46 -6.37 1.75 -8.99
CA PRO A 46 -6.11 3.19 -8.98
C PRO A 46 -5.98 3.74 -10.40
N VAL A 47 -6.65 4.86 -10.68
CA VAL A 47 -6.48 5.61 -11.94
C VAL A 47 -5.07 6.21 -12.01
N HIS A 48 -4.59 6.75 -10.89
CA HIS A 48 -3.21 7.19 -10.69
C HIS A 48 -2.48 6.17 -9.84
N SER A 49 -1.83 5.20 -10.49
CA SER A 49 -1.15 4.08 -9.83
C SER A 49 0.03 4.49 -8.95
N THR A 50 0.70 5.59 -9.26
CA THR A 50 1.96 6.02 -8.62
C THR A 50 1.84 6.22 -7.11
N VAL A 51 0.80 6.92 -6.65
CA VAL A 51 0.64 7.22 -5.21
C VAL A 51 0.35 5.95 -4.41
N LYS A 52 -0.53 5.07 -4.92
CA LYS A 52 -0.94 3.86 -4.18
C LYS A 52 0.08 2.73 -4.29
N ALA A 53 0.77 2.61 -5.42
CA ALA A 53 1.87 1.66 -5.60
C ALA A 53 3.07 1.98 -4.70
N SER A 54 3.32 3.27 -4.42
CA SER A 54 4.48 3.70 -3.62
C SER A 54 4.55 3.06 -2.23
N LEU A 55 3.40 2.75 -1.61
CA LEU A 55 3.36 2.08 -0.31
C LEU A 55 3.82 0.62 -0.41
N ALA A 56 3.30 -0.12 -1.40
CA ALA A 56 3.70 -1.50 -1.67
C ALA A 56 5.19 -1.57 -2.05
N GLU A 57 5.64 -0.68 -2.93
CA GLU A 57 7.05 -0.57 -3.34
C GLU A 57 7.97 -0.29 -2.15
N ARG A 58 7.57 0.60 -1.24
CA ARG A 58 8.34 0.89 -0.01
C ARG A 58 8.45 -0.34 0.88
N ALA A 59 7.36 -1.09 1.05
CA ALA A 59 7.38 -2.33 1.84
C ALA A 59 8.31 -3.38 1.19
N ILE A 60 8.19 -3.61 -0.12
CA ILE A 60 9.05 -4.53 -0.88
C ILE A 60 10.52 -4.11 -0.77
N ARG A 61 10.81 -2.81 -0.92
CA ARG A 61 12.17 -2.26 -0.77
C ARG A 61 12.74 -2.54 0.62
N ASN A 62 11.95 -2.40 1.68
CA ASN A 62 12.40 -2.66 3.06
C ASN A 62 12.78 -4.13 3.25
N VAL A 63 11.93 -5.05 2.78
CA VAL A 63 12.19 -6.51 2.82
C VAL A 63 13.46 -6.84 2.03
N LYS A 64 13.57 -6.34 0.79
CA LYS A 64 14.75 -6.57 -0.06
C LYS A 64 16.04 -6.05 0.58
N GLN A 65 16.02 -4.85 1.18
CA GLN A 65 17.20 -4.30 1.84
C GLN A 65 17.70 -5.17 2.99
N ARG A 66 16.80 -5.74 3.80
CA ARG A 66 17.18 -6.67 4.88
C ARG A 66 17.69 -8.00 4.33
N LEU A 67 17.06 -8.53 3.28
CA LEU A 67 17.52 -9.74 2.59
C LEU A 67 18.93 -9.56 2.02
N TYR A 68 19.20 -8.45 1.32
CA TYR A 68 20.53 -8.19 0.76
C TYR A 68 21.62 -8.12 1.84
N ARG A 69 21.34 -7.46 2.97
CA ARG A 69 22.27 -7.45 4.11
C ARG A 69 22.55 -8.85 4.65
N TYR A 70 21.51 -9.67 4.77
CA TYR A 70 21.66 -11.07 5.20
C TYR A 70 22.54 -11.85 4.22
N PHE A 71 22.28 -11.76 2.91
CA PHE A 71 23.05 -12.47 1.89
C PHE A 71 24.52 -12.06 1.85
N SER A 72 24.81 -10.77 2.04
CA SER A 72 26.19 -10.28 2.12
C SER A 72 26.96 -10.85 3.31
N GLN A 73 26.28 -11.27 4.37
CA GLN A 73 26.90 -11.83 5.57
C GLN A 73 26.96 -13.36 5.56
N SER A 74 25.90 -14.03 5.10
CA SER A 74 25.76 -15.48 5.19
C SER A 74 26.36 -16.25 4.01
N ILE A 75 26.64 -15.57 2.88
CA ILE A 75 27.13 -16.19 1.62
C ILE A 75 26.17 -17.29 1.12
N ILE A 76 24.90 -17.28 1.57
CA ILE A 76 23.87 -18.26 1.21
C ILE A 76 22.66 -17.50 0.65
N LEU A 77 22.15 -17.91 -0.51
CA LEU A 77 21.04 -17.27 -1.22
C LEU A 77 19.65 -17.87 -0.89
N ASN A 78 19.53 -18.57 0.25
CA ASN A 78 18.26 -19.12 0.70
C ASN A 78 17.43 -18.06 1.43
N TRP A 79 16.45 -17.49 0.73
CA TRP A 79 15.54 -16.50 1.29
C TRP A 79 14.32 -17.11 1.99
N ILE A 80 13.93 -18.35 1.67
CA ILE A 80 12.67 -18.94 2.13
C ILE A 80 12.69 -19.08 3.65
N ASP A 81 13.78 -19.60 4.20
CA ASP A 81 13.90 -19.87 5.64
C ASP A 81 14.12 -18.60 6.48
N VAL A 82 14.72 -17.57 5.89
CA VAL A 82 15.05 -16.32 6.59
C VAL A 82 13.94 -15.26 6.46
N LEU A 83 13.09 -15.34 5.43
CA LEU A 83 12.04 -14.37 5.18
C LEU A 83 11.10 -14.19 6.40
N PRO A 84 10.63 -15.25 7.08
CA PRO A 84 9.80 -15.10 8.29
C PRO A 84 10.49 -14.27 9.38
N LYS A 85 11.79 -14.52 9.64
CA LYS A 85 12.59 -13.77 10.63
C LYS A 85 12.73 -12.30 10.25
N ILE A 86 12.93 -12.01 8.96
CA ILE A 86 13.03 -10.64 8.45
C ILE A 86 11.69 -9.91 8.63
N LEU A 87 10.57 -10.53 8.28
CA LEU A 87 9.24 -9.95 8.43
C LEU A 87 8.89 -9.70 9.89
N GLU A 88 9.18 -10.65 10.77
CA GLU A 88 9.03 -10.47 12.22
C GLU A 88 9.85 -9.28 12.73
N GLY A 89 11.10 -9.18 12.29
CA GLY A 89 11.95 -8.04 12.60
C GLY A 89 11.40 -6.71 12.10
N ILE A 90 10.76 -6.67 10.92
CA ILE A 90 10.11 -5.46 10.39
C ILE A 90 8.90 -5.10 11.26
N ASN A 91 8.03 -6.06 11.54
CA ASN A 91 6.80 -5.86 12.31
C ASN A 91 7.06 -5.47 13.77
N LYS A 92 8.20 -5.88 14.35
CA LYS A 92 8.65 -5.50 15.69
C LYS A 92 9.50 -4.23 15.72
N SER A 93 9.86 -3.65 14.58
CA SER A 93 10.63 -2.39 14.53
C SER A 93 9.72 -1.19 14.76
N LYS A 94 10.12 -0.24 15.61
CA LYS A 94 9.36 1.00 15.82
C LYS A 94 9.37 1.86 14.57
N CYS A 95 8.20 2.33 14.15
CA CYS A 95 8.08 3.29 13.08
C CYS A 95 8.50 4.69 13.55
N ARG A 96 9.33 5.39 12.76
CA ARG A 96 9.79 6.75 13.11
C ARG A 96 8.66 7.78 13.16
N VAL A 97 7.62 7.62 12.36
CA VAL A 97 6.56 8.63 12.18
C VAL A 97 5.66 8.74 13.41
N HIS A 98 5.17 7.60 13.92
CA HIS A 98 4.22 7.56 15.03
C HIS A 98 4.78 6.85 16.28
N GLY A 99 6.02 6.38 16.23
CA GLY A 99 6.75 5.78 17.37
C GLY A 99 6.35 4.35 17.76
N MET A 100 5.28 3.80 17.16
CA MET A 100 4.75 2.47 17.49
C MET A 100 5.29 1.38 16.54
N ARG A 101 5.34 0.13 17.01
CA ARG A 101 5.66 -1.02 16.15
C ARG A 101 4.41 -1.41 15.35
N PRO A 102 4.52 -1.79 14.07
CA PRO A 102 3.38 -2.23 13.27
C PRO A 102 2.55 -3.33 13.93
N ILE A 103 3.20 -4.28 14.63
CA ILE A 103 2.52 -5.38 15.32
C ILE A 103 1.63 -4.92 16.49
N ASP A 104 1.89 -3.75 17.07
CA ASP A 104 1.12 -3.22 18.19
C ASP A 104 -0.08 -2.38 17.73
N VAL A 105 -0.23 -2.11 16.43
CA VAL A 105 -1.32 -1.27 15.90
C VAL A 105 -2.62 -2.09 15.79
N ASN A 106 -3.69 -1.61 16.42
CA ASN A 106 -5.00 -2.25 16.47
C ASN A 106 -6.13 -1.19 16.42
N PHE A 107 -7.40 -1.60 16.52
CA PHE A 107 -8.53 -0.65 16.44
C PHE A 107 -8.57 0.36 17.59
N GLU A 108 -8.16 -0.05 18.80
CA GLU A 108 -8.19 0.80 19.99
C GLU A 108 -7.22 1.97 19.87
N ASN A 109 -6.05 1.73 19.27
CA ASN A 109 -5.02 2.75 19.08
C ASN A 109 -4.96 3.35 17.65
N ALA A 110 -5.78 2.86 16.72
CA ALA A 110 -5.78 3.34 15.34
C ALA A 110 -5.99 4.85 15.25
N GLN A 111 -6.89 5.41 16.07
CA GLN A 111 -7.17 6.84 16.10
C GLN A 111 -5.98 7.64 16.65
N GLU A 112 -5.27 7.13 17.66
CA GLU A 112 -4.07 7.75 18.20
C GLU A 112 -2.94 7.76 17.15
N VAL A 113 -2.73 6.63 16.47
CA VAL A 113 -1.76 6.50 15.38
C VAL A 113 -2.09 7.47 14.25
N TRP A 114 -3.37 7.57 13.87
CA TRP A 114 -3.83 8.50 12.85
C TRP A 114 -3.52 9.95 13.25
N LYS A 115 -3.85 10.36 14.49
CA LYS A 115 -3.56 11.71 15.00
C LYS A 115 -2.07 12.02 14.99
N LYS A 116 -1.20 11.05 15.30
CA LYS A 116 0.25 11.22 15.25
C LYS A 116 0.79 11.41 13.82
N ILE A 117 0.21 10.73 12.84
CA ILE A 117 0.66 10.81 11.44
C ILE A 117 0.17 12.10 10.77
N TYR A 118 -1.09 12.45 11.02
CA TYR A 118 -1.81 13.46 10.26
C TYR A 118 -2.10 14.75 11.04
N GLY A 119 -1.91 14.74 12.36
CA GLY A 119 -2.28 15.83 13.25
C GLY A 119 -3.78 15.88 13.54
N GLU A 120 -4.24 16.95 14.17
CA GLU A 120 -5.65 17.31 14.19
C GLU A 120 -6.01 17.88 12.82
N PHE A 121 -6.87 17.18 12.08
CA PHE A 121 -7.49 17.79 10.90
C PHE A 121 -8.62 18.69 11.36
N ASP A 122 -8.44 19.99 11.16
CA ASP A 122 -9.55 20.93 11.23
C ASP A 122 -10.31 20.82 9.90
N PHE A 123 -11.49 20.19 9.93
CA PHE A 123 -12.43 20.24 8.81
C PHE A 123 -13.07 21.63 8.80
N THR A 124 -12.26 22.68 8.59
CA THR A 124 -12.85 23.95 8.18
C THR A 124 -13.42 23.70 6.79
N GLU A 125 -14.74 23.53 6.71
CA GLU A 125 -15.45 23.58 5.43
C GLU A 125 -15.16 24.94 4.81
N GLY A 126 -14.11 25.00 3.98
CA GLY A 126 -13.89 26.14 3.13
C GLY A 126 -15.14 26.28 2.28
N LYS A 127 -15.82 27.43 2.38
CA LYS A 127 -16.98 27.71 1.53
C LYS A 127 -16.61 27.40 0.08
N SER A 128 -17.39 26.54 -0.58
CA SER A 128 -17.19 26.26 -1.99
C SER A 128 -17.14 27.58 -2.74
N LYS A 129 -16.07 27.79 -3.52
CA LYS A 129 -15.93 28.97 -4.38
C LYS A 129 -16.88 28.91 -5.58
N PHE A 130 -17.38 27.71 -5.89
CA PHE A 130 -18.17 27.43 -7.07
C PHE A 130 -19.65 27.45 -6.76
N LYS A 131 -20.44 28.00 -7.68
CA LYS A 131 -21.91 28.00 -7.61
C LYS A 131 -22.47 26.83 -8.41
N GLU A 132 -23.68 26.39 -8.05
CA GLU A 132 -24.42 25.41 -8.85
C GLU A 132 -24.62 25.96 -10.28
N GLY A 133 -24.26 25.17 -11.29
CA GLY A 133 -24.32 25.56 -12.71
C GLY A 133 -23.04 26.16 -13.31
N GLU A 134 -21.97 26.32 -12.53
CA GLU A 134 -20.72 26.87 -13.04
C GLU A 134 -19.91 25.83 -13.86
N HIS A 135 -19.59 26.17 -15.11
CA HIS A 135 -18.77 25.32 -15.98
C HIS A 135 -17.30 25.38 -15.58
N VAL A 136 -16.82 24.33 -14.92
CA VAL A 136 -15.40 24.20 -14.53
C VAL A 136 -14.62 23.35 -15.54
N ARG A 137 -13.38 23.75 -15.84
CA ARG A 137 -12.44 22.93 -16.61
C ARG A 137 -11.83 21.87 -15.69
N MET A 138 -12.09 20.60 -15.96
CA MET A 138 -11.42 19.51 -15.24
C MET A 138 -10.03 19.24 -15.84
N SER A 139 -8.98 19.25 -15.02
CA SER A 139 -7.66 18.79 -15.45
C SER A 139 -7.65 17.26 -15.51
N VAL A 140 -7.65 16.70 -16.72
CA VAL A 140 -7.34 15.28 -16.93
C VAL A 140 -5.84 15.09 -16.64
N GLY A 141 -5.51 14.19 -15.72
CA GLY A 141 -4.16 14.08 -15.15
C GLY A 141 -3.06 13.97 -16.20
N LYS A 142 -2.01 14.78 -16.05
CA LYS A 142 -0.79 14.69 -16.87
C LYS A 142 -0.09 13.37 -16.58
N GLU A 143 0.13 12.54 -17.61
CA GLU A 143 1.18 11.52 -17.53
C GLU A 143 2.50 12.22 -17.20
N HIS A 144 3.29 11.63 -16.29
CA HIS A 144 4.62 12.13 -15.98
C HIS A 144 5.44 12.14 -17.28
N LEU A 145 5.77 13.34 -17.78
CA LEU A 145 6.68 13.53 -18.91
C LEU A 145 7.97 12.75 -18.64
N LYS A 146 8.19 11.65 -19.38
CA LYS A 146 9.51 11.04 -19.50
C LYS A 146 10.38 12.01 -20.30
N ARG A 147 11.33 12.69 -19.64
CA ARG A 147 12.42 13.39 -20.33
C ARG A 147 13.23 12.37 -21.12
N VAL A 148 13.03 12.30 -22.44
CA VAL A 148 13.97 11.64 -23.34
C VAL A 148 14.99 12.70 -23.75
N TYR A 149 16.24 12.56 -23.33
CA TYR A 149 17.34 13.30 -23.95
C TYR A 149 17.62 12.63 -25.29
N SER A 150 17.21 13.26 -26.41
CA SER A 150 17.77 12.89 -27.72
C SER A 150 19.17 13.50 -27.81
N LYS A 151 20.21 12.65 -27.76
CA LYS A 151 21.50 13.02 -28.31
C LYS A 151 21.31 13.16 -29.82
N LEU A 152 21.42 14.39 -30.32
CA LEU A 152 21.70 14.65 -31.72
C LEU A 152 23.12 14.11 -31.99
N GLY A 153 23.19 13.09 -32.84
CA GLY A 153 24.40 12.70 -33.56
C GLY A 153 24.22 13.09 -35.01
#